data_AF-A0A7W6WKT3-F1
#
_entry.id   AF-A0A7W6WKT3-F1
#
_cell.length_a   1.000
_cell.length_b   1.000
_cell.length_c   1.000
_cell.angle_alpha   90.00
_cell.angle_beta   90.00
_cell.angle_gamma   90.00
#
_symmetry.space_group_name_H-M   'P 1'
#
loop_
_entity.id
_entity.type
_entity.pdbx_description
1 polymer ?
#
loop_
_entity_poly.entity_id
_entity_poly.type
_entity_poly.pdbx_seq_one_letter_code
_entity_poly.pdbx_strand_id
1 'polypeptide(L)'
;MAGNASGHPDSDRTDMNKTSLLRLGLFGSIALLIASTLPPDLMVASLSSLLWIGALVSALVAGFLGEPVRVPHLTRWDEAAILMAISLFLGFFIDQQAMLEQVERMRG
;
A
#
# COMPACT_ATOMS: atom_id res chain seq x y z
N MET A 1 -4.92 47.83 5.45
CA MET A 1 -5.13 47.07 6.70
C MET A 1 -4.66 45.66 6.46
N ALA A 2 -3.63 45.23 7.19
CA ALA A 2 -2.84 44.04 6.91
C ALA A 2 -3.67 42.75 7.09
N GLY A 3 -3.62 41.88 6.08
CA GLY A 3 -4.20 40.54 6.14
C GLY A 3 -3.40 39.66 7.08
N ASN A 4 -4.07 39.13 8.10
CA ASN A 4 -3.50 38.20 9.05
C ASN A 4 -3.55 36.78 8.46
N ALA A 5 -2.60 36.47 7.57
CA ALA A 5 -2.40 35.12 7.06
C ALA A 5 -1.53 34.31 8.04
N SER A 6 -2.08 34.04 9.24
CA SER A 6 -1.52 33.04 10.14
C SER A 6 -1.98 31.64 9.68
N GLY A 7 -1.59 31.25 8.46
CA GLY A 7 -1.66 29.87 8.01
C GLY A 7 -0.54 29.11 8.73
N HIS A 8 -0.89 28.31 9.73
CA HIS A 8 0.07 27.52 10.48
C HIS A 8 0.70 26.47 9.54
N PRO A 9 2.01 26.50 9.26
CA PRO A 9 2.62 25.61 8.26
C PRO A 9 2.52 24.12 8.61
N ASP A 10 2.19 23.75 9.85
CA ASP A 10 1.98 22.34 10.22
C ASP A 10 0.62 21.77 9.80
N SER A 11 -0.40 22.59 9.52
CA SER A 11 -1.70 22.06 9.07
C SER A 11 -1.57 21.39 7.69
N ASP A 12 -0.83 22.02 6.79
CA ASP A 12 -0.63 21.55 5.40
C ASP A 12 0.09 20.18 5.36
N ARG A 13 1.11 20.00 6.21
CA ARG A 13 1.82 18.71 6.35
C ARG A 13 0.95 17.62 6.95
N THR A 14 0.18 17.97 7.98
CA THR A 14 -0.68 17.01 8.68
C THR A 14 -1.79 16.51 7.76
N ASP A 15 -2.33 17.39 6.91
CA ASP A 15 -3.37 17.03 5.94
C ASP A 15 -2.82 16.15 4.81
N MET A 16 -1.60 16.41 4.32
CA MET A 16 -0.94 15.57 3.33
C MET A 16 -0.64 14.16 3.86
N ASN A 17 -0.20 14.04 5.12
CA ASN A 17 0.02 12.75 5.78
C ASN A 17 -1.29 11.95 5.92
N LYS A 18 -2.39 12.61 6.31
CA LYS A 18 -3.71 11.96 6.42
C LYS A 18 -4.18 11.40 5.08
N THR A 19 -3.99 12.13 3.99
CA THR A 19 -4.39 11.66 2.65
C THR A 19 -3.60 10.42 2.21
N SER A 20 -2.30 10.36 2.50
CA SER A 20 -1.47 9.18 2.18
C SER A 20 -1.85 7.98 3.06
N LEU A 21 -2.09 8.19 4.37
CA LEU A 21 -2.57 7.13 5.27
C LEU A 21 -3.96 6.60 4.88
N LEU A 22 -4.86 7.49 4.44
CA LEU A 22 -6.19 7.10 3.95
C LEU A 22 -6.09 6.27 2.68
N ARG A 23 -5.23 6.64 1.72
CA ARG A 23 -5.02 5.85 0.50
C ARG A 23 -4.44 4.48 0.80
N LEU A 24 -3.41 4.43 1.65
CA LEU A 24 -2.80 3.19 2.13
C LEU A 24 -3.84 2.28 2.79
N GLY A 25 -4.58 2.82 3.77
CA GLY A 25 -5.59 2.09 4.52
C GLY A 25 -6.76 1.63 3.65
N LEU A 26 -7.21 2.47 2.72
CA LEU A 26 -8.29 2.13 1.78
C LEU A 26 -7.84 1.05 0.81
N PHE A 27 -6.64 1.17 0.23
CA PHE A 27 -6.08 0.17 -0.67
C PHE A 27 -5.90 -1.17 0.05
N GLY A 28 -5.30 -1.15 1.25
CA GLY A 28 -5.14 -2.33 2.09
C GLY A 28 -6.48 -2.99 2.45
N SER A 29 -7.50 -2.20 2.77
CA SER A 29 -8.84 -2.71 3.08
C SER A 29 -9.53 -3.32 1.87
N ILE A 30 -9.42 -2.70 0.69
CA ILE A 30 -9.96 -3.24 -0.57
C ILE A 30 -9.22 -4.53 -0.95
N ALA A 31 -7.90 -4.54 -0.84
CA ALA A 31 -7.09 -5.73 -1.12
C ALA A 31 -7.45 -6.88 -0.16
N LEU A 32 -7.65 -6.59 1.12
CA LEU A 32 -8.10 -7.56 2.12
C LEU A 32 -9.51 -8.07 1.83
N LEU A 33 -10.43 -7.18 1.45
CA LEU A 33 -11.80 -7.55 1.08
C LEU A 33 -11.80 -8.51 -0.11
N ILE A 34 -11.04 -8.19 -1.17
CA ILE A 34 -10.89 -9.07 -2.35
C ILE A 34 -10.28 -10.41 -1.92
N ALA A 35 -9.17 -10.37 -1.17
CA ALA A 35 -8.49 -11.57 -0.70
C ALA A 35 -9.39 -12.45 0.17
N SER A 36 -10.28 -11.86 0.99
CA SER A 36 -11.20 -12.60 1.87
C SER A 36 -12.26 -13.43 1.14
N THR A 37 -12.47 -13.16 -0.16
CA THR A 37 -13.36 -13.97 -1.00
C THR A 37 -12.69 -15.23 -1.54
N LEU A 38 -11.37 -15.37 -1.34
CA LEU A 38 -10.57 -16.51 -1.78
C LEU A 38 -10.35 -17.52 -0.65
N PRO A 39 -10.03 -18.79 -0.99
CA PRO A 39 -9.63 -19.79 -0.01
C PRO A 39 -8.47 -19.32 0.86
N PRO A 40 -8.36 -19.76 2.13
CA PRO A 40 -7.36 -19.25 3.09
C PRO A 40 -5.91 -19.31 2.57
N ASP A 41 -5.56 -20.39 1.86
CA ASP A 41 -4.21 -20.59 1.31
C ASP A 41 -3.91 -19.63 0.15
N LEU A 42 -4.94 -19.16 -0.57
CA LEU A 42 -4.85 -18.20 -1.68
C LEU A 42 -5.07 -16.76 -1.23
N MET A 43 -5.73 -16.55 -0.10
CA MET A 43 -6.00 -15.23 0.48
C MET A 43 -4.68 -14.49 0.74
N VAL A 44 -3.74 -15.11 1.45
CA VAL A 44 -2.46 -14.47 1.80
C VAL A 44 -1.61 -14.20 0.56
N ALA A 45 -1.60 -15.13 -0.39
CA ALA A 45 -0.88 -14.98 -1.66
C ALA A 45 -1.44 -13.85 -2.54
N SER A 46 -2.76 -13.76 -2.62
CA SER A 46 -3.44 -12.72 -3.39
C SER A 46 -3.29 -11.36 -2.72
N LEU A 47 -3.38 -11.31 -1.40
CA LEU A 47 -3.15 -10.10 -0.61
C LEU A 47 -1.72 -9.58 -0.78
N SER A 48 -0.71 -10.46 -0.67
CA SER A 48 0.69 -10.12 -0.91
C SER A 48 0.90 -9.56 -2.32
N SER A 49 0.34 -10.21 -3.35
CA SER A 49 0.44 -9.77 -4.74
C SER A 49 -0.22 -8.40 -4.97
N LEU A 50 -1.41 -8.18 -4.42
CA LEU A 50 -2.12 -6.90 -4.51
C LEU A 50 -1.34 -5.78 -3.81
N LEU A 51 -0.80 -6.04 -2.62
CA LEU A 51 0.04 -5.09 -1.90
C LEU A 51 1.33 -4.75 -2.66
N TRP A 52 1.95 -5.75 -3.29
CA TRP A 52 3.15 -5.55 -4.10
C TRP A 52 2.88 -4.66 -5.32
N ILE A 53 1.76 -4.90 -6.02
CA ILE A 53 1.31 -4.03 -7.13
C ILE A 53 1.04 -2.61 -6.62
N GLY A 54 0.36 -2.48 -5.48
CA GLY A 54 0.11 -1.18 -4.84
C GLY A 54 1.40 -0.43 -4.52
N ALA A 55 2.40 -1.13 -3.98
CA ALA A 55 3.73 -0.57 -3.70
C ALA A 55 4.39 -0.05 -4.98
N LEU A 56 4.35 -0.85 -6.05
CA LEU A 56 4.96 -0.50 -7.34
C LEU A 56 4.28 0.72 -7.97
N VAL A 57 2.95 0.78 -7.95
CA VAL A 57 2.18 1.91 -8.46
C VAL A 57 2.49 3.17 -7.65
N SER A 58 2.51 3.09 -6.32
CA SER A 58 2.85 4.24 -5.46
C SER A 58 4.27 4.74 -5.71
N ALA A 59 5.24 3.84 -5.89
CA ALA A 59 6.62 4.19 -6.24
C ALA A 59 6.73 4.82 -7.64
N LEU A 60 6.02 4.28 -8.64
CA LEU A 60 5.97 4.85 -9.99
C LEU A 60 5.39 6.26 -9.97
N VAL A 61 4.26 6.45 -9.28
CA VAL A 61 3.62 7.76 -9.15
C VAL A 61 4.55 8.74 -8.43
N ALA A 62 5.23 8.34 -7.36
CA ALA A 62 6.22 9.18 -6.68
C ALA A 62 7.36 9.60 -7.61
N GLY A 63 7.88 8.65 -8.41
CA GLY A 63 8.91 8.90 -9.40
C GLY A 63 8.45 9.84 -10.53
N PHE A 64 7.24 9.65 -11.06
CA PHE A 64 6.68 10.48 -12.12
C PHE A 64 6.35 11.90 -11.65
N LEU A 65 5.89 12.08 -10.41
CA LEU A 65 5.68 13.41 -9.84
C LEU A 65 6.97 14.09 -9.40
N GLY A 66 8.12 13.39 -9.45
CA GLY A 66 9.40 13.94 -9.02
C GLY A 66 9.41 14.27 -7.52
N GLU A 67 8.67 13.52 -6.71
CA GLU A 67 8.61 13.78 -5.27
C GLU A 67 9.99 13.58 -4.63
N PRO A 68 10.49 14.58 -3.86
CA PRO A 68 11.78 14.47 -3.21
C PRO A 68 11.77 13.34 -2.17
N VAL A 69 12.81 12.50 -2.18
CA VAL A 69 12.93 11.32 -1.31
C VAL A 69 13.14 11.68 0.18
N ARG A 70 13.65 12.90 0.45
CA ARG A 70 13.88 13.40 1.81
C ARG A 70 13.09 14.66 2.06
N VAL A 71 11.90 14.49 2.63
CA VAL A 71 11.06 15.57 3.14
C VAL A 71 10.52 15.19 4.52
N PRO A 72 10.25 16.16 5.39
CA PRO A 72 9.79 15.92 6.76
C PRO A 72 8.31 15.50 6.88
N HIS A 73 7.66 15.08 5.78
CA HIS A 73 6.29 14.58 5.74
C HIS A 73 6.24 13.22 5.02
N LEU A 74 5.22 12.41 5.32
CA LEU A 74 5.02 11.10 4.69
C LEU A 74 4.80 11.30 3.19
N THR A 75 5.76 10.84 2.41
CA THR A 75 5.70 10.89 0.95
C THR A 75 5.10 9.61 0.39
N ARG A 76 4.80 9.63 -0.91
CA ARG A 76 4.41 8.40 -1.61
C ARG A 76 5.51 7.34 -1.62
N TRP A 77 6.76 7.72 -1.41
CA TRP A 77 7.87 6.78 -1.20
C TRP A 77 7.70 5.98 0.08
N ASP A 78 7.27 6.61 1.17
CA ASP A 78 7.02 5.93 2.44
C ASP A 78 5.81 5.00 2.33
N GLU A 79 4.75 5.44 1.63
CA GLU A 79 3.58 4.61 1.33
C GLU A 79 3.98 3.35 0.54
N ALA A 80 4.79 3.52 -0.52
CA ALA A 80 5.31 2.41 -1.31
C ALA A 80 6.20 1.47 -0.47
N ALA A 81 7.06 2.02 0.39
CA ALA A 81 7.92 1.23 1.25
C ALA A 81 7.13 0.38 2.26
N ILE A 82 6.07 0.94 2.85
CA ILE A 82 5.18 0.22 3.77
C ILE A 82 4.44 -0.90 3.04
N LEU A 83 3.84 -0.60 1.87
CA LEU A 83 3.16 -1.63 1.06
C LEU A 83 4.11 -2.75 0.64
N MET A 84 5.34 -2.39 0.25
CA MET A 84 6.38 -3.35 -0.11
C MET A 84 6.76 -4.22 1.10
N ALA A 85 7.02 -3.61 2.25
CA ALA A 85 7.39 -4.32 3.47
C ALA A 85 6.30 -5.30 3.92
N ILE A 86 5.02 -4.87 3.88
CA ILE A 86 3.89 -5.75 4.22
C ILE A 86 3.77 -6.86 3.17
N SER A 87 3.90 -6.56 1.88
CA SER A 87 3.82 -7.60 0.83
C SER A 87 4.90 -8.67 0.98
N LEU A 88 6.14 -8.26 1.29
CA LEU A 88 7.27 -9.17 1.52
C LEU A 88 7.09 -9.98 2.80
N PHE A 89 6.60 -9.35 3.88
CA PHE A 89 6.31 -10.03 5.13
C PHE A 89 5.24 -11.11 4.92
N LEU A 90 4.12 -10.79 4.27
CA LEU A 90 3.10 -11.77 3.91
C LEU A 90 3.64 -12.85 2.98
N GLY A 91 4.46 -12.45 2.00
CA GLY A 91 5.10 -13.35 1.04
C GLY A 91 5.95 -14.43 1.71
N PHE A 92 6.61 -14.10 2.81
CA PHE A 92 7.45 -15.02 3.59
C PHE A 92 6.64 -16.16 4.24
N PHE A 93 5.35 -15.95 4.54
CA PHE A 93 4.49 -16.95 5.15
C PHE A 93 3.70 -17.78 4.12
N ILE A 94 3.85 -17.54 2.82
CA ILE A 94 3.15 -18.30 1.78
C ILE A 94 3.87 -19.63 1.56
N ASP A 95 3.17 -20.74 1.82
CA ASP A 95 3.58 -22.05 1.33
C ASP A 95 3.19 -22.18 -0.15
N GLN A 96 4.17 -22.02 -1.04
CA GLN A 96 3.93 -22.08 -2.48
C GLN A 96 3.46 -23.45 -2.96
N GLN A 97 3.79 -24.54 -2.24
CA GLN A 97 3.36 -25.88 -2.65
C GLN A 97 1.88 -26.09 -2.36
N ALA A 98 1.42 -25.71 -1.16
CA ALA A 98 0.01 -25.75 -0.79
C ALA A 98 -0.85 -24.86 -1.72
N MET A 99 -0.34 -23.69 -2.11
CA MET A 99 -1.01 -22.80 -3.05
C MET A 99 -1.17 -23.44 -4.45
N LEU A 100 -0.11 -24.04 -5.00
CA LEU A 100 -0.15 -24.67 -6.32
C LEU A 100 -1.12 -25.85 -6.35
N GLU A 101 -1.12 -26.70 -5.31
CA GLU A 101 -2.06 -27.81 -5.19
C GLU A 101 -3.53 -27.34 -5.15
N GLN A 102 -3.82 -26.23 -4.45
CA GLN A 102 -5.17 -25.66 -4.46
C GLN A 102 -5.59 -25.12 -5.83
N VAL A 103 -4.69 -24.41 -6.52
CA VAL A 103 -4.96 -23.91 -7.88
C VAL A 103 -5.24 -25.05 -8.83
N GLU A 104 -4.46 -26.13 -8.74
CA GLU A 104 -4.61 -27.32 -9.58
C GLU A 104 -5.91 -28.07 -9.27
N ARG A 105 -6.30 -28.16 -7.98
CA ARG A 105 -7.60 -28.70 -7.55
C ARG A 105 -8.79 -27.87 -8.06
N MET A 106 -8.65 -26.55 -8.22
CA MET A 106 -9.70 -25.71 -8.81
C MET A 106 -9.77 -25.78 -10.34
N ARG A 107 -8.70 -26.29 -10.99
CA ARG A 107 -8.60 -26.39 -12.45
C ARG A 107 -9.06 -27.75 -13.00
N GLY A 108 -9.12 -28.78 -12.16
CA GLY A 108 -9.72 -30.09 -12.44
C GLY A 108 -11.23 -30.11 -12.26
#